data_AF-A0A6S7G3Z5-F1
#
_entry.id   AF-A0A6S7G3Z5-F1
#
_cell.length_a   1.000
_cell.length_b   1.000
_cell.length_c   1.000
_cell.angle_alpha   90.00
_cell.angle_beta   90.00
_cell.angle_gamma   90.00
#
_symmetry.space_group_name_H-M   'P 1'
#
loop_
_entity.id
_entity.type
_entity.pdbx_description
1 polymer ?
#
loop_
_entity_poly.entity_id
_entity_poly.type
_entity_poly.pdbx_seq_one_letter_code
_entity_poly.pdbx_strand_id
1 'polypeptide(L)'
;MASFLGATGGLVSIALAFVPKSDSLELKYMKKKFSEVNSEFDVIRSELDNVKDLITYENQRVAYLDSASKILFSHNQLMSFLNELHNTSCADEKHCDRVRDRIASQYVDDFNVKRHMFNVLNGAIKPTSAFGEPLINVIRKTFKCDVGKIDHLANSILILSFKAQQVILAHEKLTGSNISITQSVNDWLKSLYDLREMTYNIKKQCFDQISSYMIADINDMYKKYQVNVGLNYQTNQEAMKVMEEKYKWLGWTTT
;
A
#
# COMPACT_ATOMS: atom_id res chain seq x y z
N MET A 1 -4.90 -18.20 4.76
CA MET A 1 -4.50 -17.77 3.40
C MET A 1 -5.59 -16.90 2.79
N ALA A 2 -5.39 -15.58 2.81
CA ALA A 2 -5.63 -14.75 1.64
C ALA A 2 -4.25 -14.20 1.31
N SER A 3 -3.47 -15.04 0.63
CA SER A 3 -2.08 -14.77 0.30
C SER A 3 -2.03 -13.55 -0.62
N PHE A 4 -1.00 -12.73 -0.47
CA PHE A 4 -0.48 -11.70 -1.39
C PHE A 4 -0.63 -12.01 -2.91
N LEU A 5 -0.86 -13.28 -3.28
CA LEU A 5 -1.08 -13.78 -4.64
C LEU A 5 -2.54 -13.69 -5.16
N GLY A 6 -3.54 -13.55 -4.29
CA GLY A 6 -4.95 -13.45 -4.73
C GLY A 6 -5.26 -12.12 -5.42
N ALA A 7 -4.60 -11.04 -4.98
CA ALA A 7 -4.79 -9.70 -5.52
C ALA A 7 -3.97 -9.44 -6.80
N THR A 8 -2.86 -10.15 -7.02
CA THR A 8 -1.94 -9.86 -8.14
C THR A 8 -2.39 -10.39 -9.49
N GLY A 9 -3.33 -11.33 -9.54
CA GLY A 9 -3.84 -11.90 -10.80
C GLY A 9 -4.60 -10.91 -11.69
N GLY A 10 -5.08 -9.79 -11.13
CA GLY A 10 -5.92 -8.81 -11.84
C GLY A 10 -5.24 -7.50 -12.25
N LEU A 11 -3.96 -7.28 -11.94
CA LEU A 11 -3.42 -5.91 -11.84
C LEU A 11 -2.77 -5.33 -13.11
N VAL A 12 -2.76 -6.04 -14.25
CA VAL A 12 -1.93 -5.64 -15.42
C VAL A 12 -2.72 -4.88 -16.52
N SER A 13 -4.04 -4.68 -16.43
CA SER A 13 -4.81 -4.05 -17.54
C SER A 13 -5.02 -2.52 -17.45
N ILE A 14 -4.39 -1.82 -16.52
CA ILE A 14 -4.73 -0.42 -16.16
C ILE A 14 -4.35 0.61 -17.23
N ALA A 15 -3.29 0.35 -17.99
CA ALA A 15 -2.70 1.37 -18.85
C ALA A 15 -3.31 1.46 -20.26
N LEU A 16 -4.03 0.43 -20.73
CA LEU A 16 -4.48 0.35 -22.12
C LEU A 16 -5.81 1.07 -22.40
N ALA A 17 -6.53 1.55 -21.38
CA ALA A 17 -7.94 1.96 -21.52
C ALA A 17 -8.25 3.46 -21.34
N PHE A 18 -7.25 4.33 -21.26
CA PHE A 18 -7.54 5.75 -21.00
C PHE A 18 -8.04 6.56 -22.21
N VAL A 19 -8.24 5.96 -23.40
CA VAL A 19 -9.10 6.53 -24.46
C VAL A 19 -9.68 5.44 -25.39
N PRO A 20 -10.93 4.97 -25.21
CA PRO A 20 -11.72 4.47 -26.32
C PRO A 20 -12.82 5.48 -26.68
N LYS A 21 -13.10 5.59 -27.99
CA LYS A 21 -14.12 6.47 -28.58
C LYS A 21 -15.57 6.09 -28.21
N SER A 22 -15.76 4.98 -27.50
CA SER A 22 -17.03 4.52 -26.93
C SER A 22 -16.77 3.66 -25.70
N ASP A 23 -17.79 3.46 -24.85
CA ASP A 23 -17.73 2.55 -23.70
C ASP A 23 -17.52 1.10 -24.20
N SER A 24 -16.26 0.75 -24.43
CA SER A 24 -15.87 -0.58 -24.89
C SER A 24 -16.11 -1.62 -23.80
N LEU A 25 -16.26 -2.90 -24.17
CA LEU A 25 -16.47 -3.99 -23.22
C LEU A 25 -15.31 -4.08 -22.22
N GLU A 26 -14.11 -3.72 -22.67
CA GLU A 26 -12.89 -3.61 -21.87
C GLU A 26 -13.00 -2.50 -20.83
N LEU A 27 -13.52 -1.31 -21.21
CA LEU A 27 -13.73 -0.21 -20.26
C LEU A 27 -14.77 -0.56 -19.19
N LYS A 28 -15.84 -1.29 -19.54
CA LYS A 28 -16.82 -1.79 -18.56
C LYS A 28 -16.25 -2.87 -17.64
N TYR A 29 -15.51 -3.83 -18.19
CA TYR A 29 -14.81 -4.86 -17.42
C TYR A 29 -13.78 -4.24 -16.46
N MET A 30 -13.07 -3.22 -16.92
CA MET A 30 -12.11 -2.48 -16.12
C MET A 30 -12.77 -1.62 -15.06
N LYS A 31 -13.85 -0.90 -15.35
CA LYS A 31 -14.64 -0.19 -14.34
C LYS A 31 -15.10 -1.13 -13.23
N LYS A 32 -15.54 -2.35 -13.60
CA LYS A 32 -15.88 -3.41 -12.64
C LYS A 32 -14.67 -3.86 -11.83
N LYS A 33 -13.55 -4.18 -12.47
CA LYS A 33 -12.32 -4.61 -11.78
C LYS A 33 -11.69 -3.52 -10.92
N PHE A 34 -11.69 -2.26 -11.37
CA PHE A 34 -11.30 -1.10 -10.58
C PHE A 34 -12.24 -0.87 -9.43
N SER A 35 -13.55 -0.99 -9.62
CA SER A 35 -14.49 -0.86 -8.51
C SER A 35 -14.34 -2.00 -7.51
N GLU A 36 -14.09 -3.23 -7.96
CA GLU A 36 -13.81 -4.38 -7.07
C GLU A 36 -12.52 -4.14 -6.28
N VAL A 37 -11.41 -3.86 -6.97
CA VAL A 37 -10.09 -3.57 -6.38
C VAL A 37 -10.14 -2.33 -5.48
N ASN A 38 -10.82 -1.26 -5.91
CA ASN A 38 -10.93 -0.02 -5.14
C ASN A 38 -11.91 -0.15 -3.97
N SER A 39 -12.96 -0.98 -4.06
CA SER A 39 -13.84 -1.31 -2.92
C SER A 39 -13.13 -2.16 -1.87
N GLU A 40 -12.20 -3.04 -2.29
CA GLU A 40 -11.26 -3.71 -1.38
C GLU A 40 -10.22 -2.75 -0.79
N PHE A 41 -10.04 -1.56 -1.39
CA PHE A 41 -9.06 -0.54 -0.99
C PHE A 41 -9.64 0.74 -0.38
N ASP A 42 -10.97 0.96 -0.33
CA ASP A 42 -11.55 2.18 0.28
C ASP A 42 -11.37 2.25 1.81
N VAL A 43 -10.81 1.18 2.41
CA VAL A 43 -10.30 1.12 3.79
C VAL A 43 -9.04 2.00 4.00
N ILE A 44 -8.40 2.50 2.94
CA ILE A 44 -7.13 3.25 2.97
C ILE A 44 -7.08 4.42 3.97
N ARG A 45 -8.19 5.12 4.20
CA ARG A 45 -8.16 6.28 5.10
C ARG A 45 -7.90 5.85 6.55
N SER A 46 -8.44 4.73 6.99
CA SER A 46 -8.11 4.15 8.31
C SER A 46 -6.75 3.44 8.32
N GLU A 47 -6.28 2.92 7.18
CA GLU A 47 -4.97 2.27 7.08
C GLU A 47 -3.80 3.25 7.25
N LEU A 48 -3.91 4.48 6.75
CA LEU A 48 -2.84 5.49 6.90
C LEU A 48 -2.67 5.97 8.35
N ASP A 49 -3.76 6.11 9.10
CA ASP A 49 -3.70 6.45 10.52
C ASP A 49 -3.04 5.32 11.31
N ASN A 50 -3.32 4.06 10.95
CA ASN A 50 -2.64 2.91 11.54
C ASN A 50 -1.14 2.88 11.19
N VAL A 51 -0.75 3.20 9.94
CA VAL A 51 0.66 3.27 9.54
C VAL A 51 1.42 4.38 10.27
N LYS A 52 0.77 5.53 10.52
CA LYS A 52 1.33 6.61 11.34
C LYS A 52 1.72 6.11 12.72
N ASP A 53 0.88 5.28 13.34
CA ASP A 53 1.14 4.70 14.66
C ASP A 53 2.23 3.63 14.63
N LEU A 54 2.50 3.05 13.45
CA LEU A 54 3.62 2.13 13.26
C LEU A 54 4.97 2.88 13.14
N ILE A 55 5.00 4.07 12.54
CA ILE A 55 6.26 4.79 12.32
C ILE A 55 6.60 5.65 13.53
N THR A 56 7.59 5.22 14.32
CA THR A 56 7.93 5.84 15.61
C THR A 56 8.77 7.11 15.48
N TYR A 57 9.49 7.26 14.37
CA TYR A 57 10.41 8.39 14.15
C TYR A 57 9.74 9.51 13.36
N GLU A 58 9.80 10.73 13.91
CA GLU A 58 9.16 11.92 13.33
C GLU A 58 9.55 12.16 11.87
N ASN A 59 10.84 12.14 11.53
CA ASN A 59 11.30 12.44 10.16
C ASN A 59 10.81 11.40 9.15
N GLN A 60 10.86 10.11 9.48
CA GLN A 60 10.34 9.03 8.64
C GLN A 60 8.83 9.12 8.48
N ARG A 61 8.12 9.41 9.58
CA ARG A 61 6.67 9.55 9.61
C ARG A 61 6.22 10.70 8.74
N VAL A 62 6.86 11.87 8.88
CA VAL A 62 6.58 13.06 8.07
C VAL A 62 6.84 12.79 6.59
N ALA A 63 7.98 12.18 6.25
CA ALA A 63 8.31 11.87 4.85
C ALA A 63 7.32 10.89 4.20
N TYR A 64 6.92 9.85 4.95
CA TYR A 64 5.89 8.91 4.50
C TYR A 64 4.54 9.60 4.32
N LEU A 65 4.07 10.33 5.33
CA LEU A 65 2.76 10.97 5.32
C LEU A 65 2.65 12.04 4.24
N ASP A 66 3.69 12.83 4.01
CA ASP A 66 3.73 13.80 2.91
C ASP A 66 3.50 13.09 1.57
N SER A 67 4.32 12.06 1.27
CA SER A 67 4.21 11.33 0.01
C SER A 67 2.88 10.59 -0.13
N ALA A 68 2.38 9.97 0.95
CA ALA A 68 1.09 9.30 0.96
C ALA A 68 -0.07 10.27 0.70
N SER A 69 -0.07 11.43 1.35
CA SER A 69 -1.11 12.44 1.16
C SER A 69 -1.17 12.95 -0.28
N LYS A 70 -0.02 13.16 -0.92
CA LYS A 70 0.07 13.61 -2.31
C LYS A 70 -0.42 12.55 -3.29
N ILE A 71 -0.08 11.28 -3.08
CA ILE A 71 -0.59 10.18 -3.90
C ILE A 71 -2.12 10.09 -3.77
N LEU A 72 -2.65 10.09 -2.55
CA LEU A 72 -4.09 9.98 -2.33
C LEU A 72 -4.86 11.16 -2.88
N PHE A 73 -4.36 12.38 -2.69
CA PHE A 73 -4.95 13.57 -3.27
C PHE A 73 -5.06 13.44 -4.79
N SER A 74 -3.96 13.08 -5.44
CA SER A 74 -3.90 12.96 -6.91
C SER A 74 -4.80 11.83 -7.43
N HIS A 75 -4.86 10.71 -6.70
CA HIS A 75 -5.78 9.62 -7.02
C HIS A 75 -7.24 10.06 -6.88
N ASN A 76 -7.59 10.81 -5.83
CA ASN A 76 -8.95 11.33 -5.66
C ASN A 76 -9.31 12.33 -6.78
N GLN A 77 -8.35 13.12 -7.25
CA GLN A 77 -8.54 13.96 -8.43
C GLN A 77 -8.79 13.14 -9.69
N LEU A 78 -8.01 12.07 -9.91
CA LEU A 78 -8.25 11.13 -11.03
C LEU A 78 -9.65 10.52 -10.96
N MET A 79 -10.10 10.07 -9.78
CA MET A 79 -11.44 9.49 -9.64
C MET A 79 -12.54 10.52 -9.87
N SER A 80 -12.34 11.77 -9.42
CA SER A 80 -13.27 12.87 -9.68
C SER A 80 -13.35 13.19 -11.17
N PHE A 81 -12.21 13.25 -11.84
CA PHE A 81 -12.08 13.39 -13.30
C PHE A 81 -12.85 12.28 -14.05
N LEU A 82 -12.65 11.02 -13.65
CA LEU A 82 -13.32 9.87 -14.27
C LEU A 82 -14.84 9.91 -14.06
N ASN A 83 -15.29 10.35 -12.89
CA ASN A 83 -16.71 10.50 -12.59
C ASN A 83 -17.35 11.64 -13.39
N GLU A 84 -16.69 12.79 -13.53
CA GLU A 84 -17.17 13.91 -14.35
C GLU A 84 -17.29 13.49 -15.83
N LEU A 85 -16.27 12.80 -16.35
CA LEU A 85 -16.31 12.24 -17.71
C LEU A 85 -17.47 11.26 -17.90
N HIS A 86 -17.74 10.39 -16.92
CA HIS A 86 -18.81 9.41 -17.03
C HIS A 86 -20.20 10.04 -17.03
N ASN A 87 -20.40 11.07 -16.20
CA ASN A 87 -21.68 11.74 -16.04
C ASN A 87 -21.94 12.79 -17.13
N THR A 88 -20.92 13.17 -17.89
CA THR A 88 -21.09 14.13 -18.98
C THR A 88 -21.72 13.45 -20.20
N SER A 89 -22.98 13.77 -20.46
CA SER A 89 -23.64 13.44 -21.71
C SER A 89 -23.19 14.42 -22.80
N CYS A 90 -22.66 13.89 -23.91
CA CYS A 90 -22.27 14.68 -25.06
C CYS A 90 -23.31 14.57 -26.16
N ALA A 91 -23.72 15.70 -26.72
CA ALA A 91 -24.61 15.74 -27.87
C ALA A 91 -23.92 15.29 -29.19
N ASP A 92 -22.60 15.51 -29.32
CA ASP A 92 -21.81 15.14 -30.50
C ASP A 92 -20.31 14.87 -30.17
N GLU A 93 -19.59 14.20 -31.07
CA GLU A 93 -18.18 13.76 -30.89
C GLU A 93 -17.23 14.95 -30.66
N LYS A 94 -17.40 16.07 -31.38
CA LYS A 94 -16.55 17.27 -31.23
C LYS A 94 -16.81 18.01 -29.92
N HIS A 95 -18.04 18.01 -29.43
CA HIS A 95 -18.35 18.52 -28.09
C HIS A 95 -17.70 17.64 -27.02
N CYS A 96 -17.74 16.33 -27.21
CA CYS A 96 -17.14 15.36 -26.29
C CYS A 96 -15.61 15.48 -26.21
N ASP A 97 -14.94 15.66 -27.34
CA ASP A 97 -13.49 15.85 -27.38
C ASP A 97 -13.07 17.15 -26.66
N ARG A 98 -13.78 18.26 -26.88
CA ARG A 98 -13.51 19.53 -26.17
C ARG A 98 -13.74 19.44 -24.66
N VAL A 99 -14.79 18.74 -24.25
CA VAL A 99 -15.05 18.48 -22.83
C VAL A 99 -13.94 17.62 -22.24
N ARG A 100 -13.52 16.55 -22.93
CA ARG A 100 -12.41 15.70 -22.50
C ARG A 100 -11.10 16.47 -22.39
N ASP A 101 -10.77 17.31 -23.36
CA ASP A 101 -9.56 18.13 -23.35
C ASP A 101 -9.58 19.17 -22.21
N ARG A 102 -10.75 19.78 -21.95
CA ARG A 102 -10.92 20.70 -20.82
C ARG A 102 -10.73 19.99 -19.49
N ILE A 103 -11.36 18.84 -19.30
CA ILE A 103 -11.28 18.09 -18.04
C ILE A 103 -9.86 17.49 -17.88
N ALA A 104 -9.21 17.08 -18.97
CA ALA A 104 -7.83 16.61 -18.97
C ALA A 104 -6.85 17.73 -18.62
N SER A 105 -7.00 18.93 -19.20
CA SER A 105 -6.12 20.06 -18.89
C SER A 105 -6.20 20.52 -17.42
N GLN A 106 -7.34 20.33 -16.74
CA GLN A 106 -7.48 20.57 -15.30
C GLN A 106 -6.80 19.49 -14.43
N TYR A 107 -6.54 18.31 -14.99
CA TYR A 107 -5.86 17.20 -14.33
C TYR A 107 -4.34 17.20 -14.55
N VAL A 108 -3.85 17.79 -15.64
CA VAL A 108 -2.45 17.76 -16.09
C VAL A 108 -1.50 18.65 -15.26
N ASP A 109 -1.96 19.25 -14.16
CA ASP A 109 -1.05 19.89 -13.21
C ASP A 109 -0.15 18.85 -12.53
N ASP A 110 1.18 19.04 -12.65
CA ASP A 110 2.20 18.07 -12.27
C ASP A 110 2.24 17.83 -10.75
N PHE A 111 1.52 16.81 -10.30
CA PHE A 111 1.53 16.36 -8.90
C PHE A 111 2.83 15.62 -8.52
N ASN A 112 3.77 15.42 -9.46
CA ASN A 112 5.01 14.65 -9.28
C ASN A 112 4.79 13.33 -8.53
N VAL A 113 3.68 12.64 -8.84
CA VAL A 113 3.25 11.41 -8.15
C VAL A 113 4.26 10.29 -8.30
N LYS A 114 5.00 10.27 -9.42
CA LYS A 114 6.11 9.34 -9.65
C LYS A 114 7.19 9.45 -8.58
N ARG A 115 7.58 10.67 -8.20
CA ARG A 115 8.54 10.89 -7.11
C ARG A 115 7.97 10.45 -5.77
N HIS A 116 6.71 10.75 -5.48
CA HIS A 116 6.08 10.34 -4.22
C HIS A 116 5.95 8.81 -4.11
N MET A 117 5.60 8.12 -5.20
CA MET A 117 5.60 6.65 -5.27
C MET A 117 7.00 6.09 -5.01
N PHE A 118 8.02 6.66 -5.65
CA PHE A 118 9.40 6.28 -5.45
C PHE A 118 9.85 6.49 -4.00
N ASN A 119 9.50 7.62 -3.38
CA ASN A 119 9.81 7.91 -1.98
C ASN A 119 9.21 6.88 -1.03
N VAL A 120 7.95 6.51 -1.24
CA VAL A 120 7.27 5.49 -0.42
C VAL A 120 7.92 4.12 -0.62
N LEU A 121 8.07 3.67 -1.86
CA LEU A 121 8.62 2.35 -2.17
C LEU A 121 10.07 2.22 -1.71
N ASN A 122 10.95 3.15 -2.09
CA ASN A 122 12.35 3.09 -1.68
C ASN A 122 12.54 3.40 -0.20
N GLY A 123 11.79 4.33 0.38
CA GLY A 123 11.82 4.56 1.83
C GLY A 123 11.44 3.32 2.63
N ALA A 124 10.60 2.44 2.07
CA ALA A 124 10.24 1.19 2.70
C ALA A 124 11.36 0.15 2.71
N ILE A 125 12.10 0.03 1.61
CA ILE A 125 13.06 -1.08 1.40
C ILE A 125 14.53 -0.68 1.52
N LYS A 126 14.86 0.59 1.37
CA LYS A 126 16.23 1.11 1.29
C LYS A 126 16.43 2.27 2.26
N PRO A 127 17.67 2.46 2.77
CA PRO A 127 18.03 3.69 3.44
C PRO A 127 17.99 4.84 2.44
N THR A 128 17.45 5.99 2.86
CA THR A 128 17.41 7.22 2.07
C THR A 128 17.70 8.41 2.97
N SER A 129 17.98 9.60 2.42
CA SER A 129 18.17 10.80 3.25
C SER A 129 16.94 11.16 4.08
N ALA A 130 15.73 10.94 3.56
CA ALA A 130 14.48 11.24 4.25
C ALA A 130 14.10 10.18 5.29
N PHE A 131 14.45 8.91 5.03
CA PHE A 131 14.06 7.80 5.90
C PHE A 131 15.18 7.31 6.82
N GLY A 132 16.45 7.59 6.55
CA GLY A 132 17.60 7.09 7.32
C GLY A 132 17.81 5.57 7.16
N GLU A 133 16.89 4.77 7.69
CA GLU A 133 16.84 3.31 7.51
C GLU A 133 15.50 2.88 6.86
N PRO A 134 15.43 1.68 6.25
CA PRO A 134 14.19 1.18 5.64
C PRO A 134 13.03 1.12 6.64
N LEU A 135 11.83 1.63 6.25
CA LEU A 135 10.66 1.62 7.15
C LEU A 135 10.33 0.21 7.67
N ILE A 136 10.46 -0.83 6.83
CA ILE A 136 10.15 -2.20 7.26
C ILE A 136 11.11 -2.66 8.38
N ASN A 137 12.37 -2.20 8.35
CA ASN A 137 13.32 -2.45 9.45
C ASN A 137 12.94 -1.70 10.72
N VAL A 138 12.44 -0.47 10.61
CA VAL A 138 11.92 0.29 11.76
C VAL A 138 10.77 -0.44 12.42
N ILE A 139 9.77 -0.86 11.65
CA ILE A 139 8.62 -1.60 12.18
C ILE A 139 9.08 -2.89 12.86
N ARG A 140 9.97 -3.65 12.22
CA ARG A 140 10.54 -4.87 12.82
C ARG A 140 11.14 -4.61 14.20
N LYS A 141 11.96 -3.56 14.33
CA LYS A 141 12.64 -3.20 15.58
C LYS A 141 11.65 -2.68 16.62
N THR A 142 10.80 -1.72 16.25
CA THR A 142 9.82 -1.09 17.15
C THR A 142 8.85 -2.13 17.71
N PHE A 143 8.29 -2.98 16.86
CA PHE A 143 7.24 -3.93 17.26
C PHE A 143 7.78 -5.32 17.60
N LYS A 144 9.10 -5.44 17.84
CA LYS A 144 9.76 -6.68 18.25
C LYS A 144 9.29 -7.89 17.42
N CYS A 145 9.41 -7.75 16.10
CA CYS A 145 9.03 -8.80 15.13
C CYS A 145 7.55 -9.22 15.15
N ASP A 146 6.63 -8.31 15.45
CA ASP A 146 5.21 -8.52 15.13
C ASP A 146 5.00 -8.57 13.61
N VAL A 147 4.92 -9.80 13.07
CA VAL A 147 4.73 -10.06 11.64
C VAL A 147 3.41 -9.49 11.12
N GLY A 148 2.37 -9.43 11.96
CA GLY A 148 1.10 -8.81 11.59
C GLY A 148 1.26 -7.33 11.28
N LYS A 149 2.02 -6.60 12.10
CA LYS A 149 2.33 -5.18 11.83
C LYS A 149 3.23 -4.98 10.61
N ILE A 150 4.20 -5.86 10.39
CA ILE A 150 5.07 -5.83 9.21
C ILE A 150 4.23 -6.02 7.93
N ASP A 151 3.32 -7.00 7.94
CA ASP A 151 2.41 -7.26 6.81
C ASP A 151 1.45 -6.10 6.56
N HIS A 152 0.92 -5.52 7.62
CA HIS A 152 0.03 -4.37 7.52
C HIS A 152 0.72 -3.18 6.84
N LEU A 153 1.97 -2.86 7.22
CA LEU A 153 2.74 -1.81 6.54
C LEU A 153 3.00 -2.17 5.07
N ALA A 154 3.48 -3.38 4.78
CA ALA A 154 3.81 -3.80 3.42
C ALA A 154 2.58 -3.74 2.49
N ASN A 155 1.42 -4.18 2.99
CA ASN A 155 0.15 -4.09 2.27
C ASN A 155 -0.27 -2.62 2.05
N SER A 156 -0.15 -1.77 3.06
CA SER A 156 -0.46 -0.34 2.92
C SER A 156 0.40 0.35 1.86
N ILE A 157 1.70 0.02 1.81
CA ILE A 157 2.61 0.53 0.77
C ILE A 157 2.22 0.01 -0.62
N LEU A 158 1.91 -1.28 -0.75
CA LEU A 158 1.46 -1.88 -2.01
C LEU A 158 0.23 -1.13 -2.55
N ILE A 159 -0.78 -0.95 -1.70
CA ILE A 159 -2.02 -0.27 -2.04
C ILE A 159 -1.74 1.18 -2.49
N LEU A 160 -0.92 1.90 -1.73
CA LEU A 160 -0.57 3.28 -2.06
C LEU A 160 0.19 3.37 -3.40
N SER A 161 1.11 2.44 -3.65
CA SER A 161 1.85 2.37 -4.92
C SER A 161 0.94 2.08 -6.11
N PHE A 162 -0.11 1.27 -5.92
CA PHE A 162 -1.09 0.98 -6.96
C PHE A 162 -1.87 2.24 -7.34
N LYS A 163 -2.35 2.99 -6.35
CA LYS A 163 -3.02 4.28 -6.56
C LYS A 163 -2.14 5.28 -7.29
N ALA A 164 -0.86 5.34 -6.91
CA ALA A 164 0.11 6.17 -7.60
C ALA A 164 0.30 5.75 -9.07
N GLN A 165 0.41 4.45 -9.34
CA GLN A 165 0.61 3.94 -10.69
C GLN A 165 -0.59 4.22 -11.60
N GLN A 166 -1.82 4.15 -11.08
CA GLN A 166 -3.02 4.56 -11.84
C GLN A 166 -2.94 6.01 -12.29
N VAL A 167 -2.54 6.91 -11.38
CA VAL A 167 -2.37 8.34 -11.64
C VAL A 167 -1.28 8.61 -12.67
N ILE A 168 -0.12 7.94 -12.53
CA ILE A 168 1.02 8.07 -13.45
C ILE A 168 0.62 7.64 -14.87
N LEU A 169 -0.02 6.48 -15.02
CA LEU A 169 -0.41 5.96 -16.32
C LEU A 169 -1.50 6.81 -16.99
N ALA A 170 -2.48 7.28 -16.22
CA ALA A 170 -3.49 8.21 -16.72
C ALA A 170 -2.84 9.51 -17.22
N HIS A 171 -1.92 10.08 -16.44
CA HIS A 171 -1.19 11.27 -16.82
C HIS A 171 -0.33 11.06 -18.08
N GLU A 172 0.51 10.01 -18.12
CA GLU A 172 1.34 9.69 -19.29
C GLU A 172 0.51 9.54 -20.57
N LYS A 173 -0.69 8.96 -20.47
CA LYS A 173 -1.60 8.83 -21.60
C LYS A 173 -2.21 10.16 -22.03
N LEU A 174 -2.68 10.98 -21.08
CA LEU A 174 -3.32 12.27 -21.35
C LEU A 174 -2.35 13.31 -21.94
N THR A 175 -1.09 13.30 -21.50
CA THR A 175 -0.07 14.24 -22.00
C THR A 175 0.64 13.74 -23.26
N GLY A 176 0.33 12.54 -23.76
CA GLY A 176 1.02 11.94 -24.90
C GLY A 176 2.52 11.71 -24.62
N SER A 177 2.88 11.34 -23.39
CA SER A 177 4.28 11.11 -22.99
C SER A 177 4.95 10.04 -23.85
N ASN A 178 6.24 10.25 -24.15
CA ASN A 178 7.08 9.28 -24.88
C ASN A 178 7.56 8.11 -24.01
N ILE A 179 7.29 8.12 -22.70
CA ILE A 179 7.58 6.98 -21.84
C ILE A 179 6.66 5.83 -22.25
N SER A 180 7.25 4.69 -22.60
CA SER A 180 6.47 3.48 -22.86
C SER A 180 5.73 3.09 -21.58
N ILE A 181 4.41 3.03 -21.66
CA ILE A 181 3.53 2.46 -20.64
C ILE A 181 4.09 1.13 -20.11
N THR A 182 4.59 0.28 -21.00
CA THR A 182 5.18 -1.01 -20.65
C THR A 182 6.40 -0.85 -19.75
N GLN A 183 7.27 0.12 -20.05
CA GLN A 183 8.44 0.41 -19.22
C GLN A 183 8.02 0.92 -17.83
N SER A 184 7.08 1.85 -17.78
CA SER A 184 6.54 2.40 -16.52
C SER A 184 5.97 1.28 -15.61
N VAL A 185 5.18 0.37 -16.18
CA VAL A 185 4.63 -0.78 -15.45
C VAL A 185 5.73 -1.75 -15.02
N ASN A 186 6.71 -2.05 -15.87
CA ASN A 186 7.81 -2.96 -15.51
C ASN A 186 8.65 -2.43 -14.35
N ASP A 187 8.96 -1.13 -14.34
CA ASP A 187 9.73 -0.49 -13.25
C ASP A 187 8.96 -0.53 -11.92
N TRP A 188 7.64 -0.29 -11.97
CA TRP A 188 6.77 -0.43 -10.81
C TRP A 188 6.71 -1.89 -10.32
N LEU A 189 6.47 -2.86 -11.22
CA LEU A 189 6.43 -4.28 -10.86
C LEU A 189 7.74 -4.74 -10.22
N LYS A 190 8.89 -4.33 -10.76
CA LYS A 190 10.20 -4.60 -10.16
C LYS A 190 10.28 -4.07 -8.74
N SER A 191 9.81 -2.85 -8.50
CA SER A 191 9.80 -2.27 -7.15
C SER A 191 8.87 -3.02 -6.18
N LEU A 192 7.78 -3.62 -6.68
CA LEU A 192 6.92 -4.51 -5.89
C LEU A 192 7.59 -5.84 -5.55
N TYR A 193 8.37 -6.40 -6.49
CA TYR A 193 9.18 -7.58 -6.21
C TYR A 193 10.22 -7.30 -5.12
N ASP A 194 10.92 -6.17 -5.20
CA ASP A 194 11.88 -5.75 -4.17
C ASP A 194 11.20 -5.60 -2.79
N LEU A 195 10.00 -4.98 -2.74
CA LEU A 195 9.20 -4.86 -1.52
C LEU A 195 8.84 -6.23 -0.93
N ARG A 196 8.41 -7.17 -1.79
CA ARG A 196 8.06 -8.53 -1.38
C ARG A 196 9.27 -9.27 -0.83
N GLU A 197 10.41 -9.21 -1.53
CA GLU A 197 11.65 -9.86 -1.12
C GLU A 197 12.13 -9.33 0.23
N MET A 198 12.15 -8.01 0.39
CA MET A 198 12.54 -7.37 1.66
C MET A 198 11.61 -7.80 2.81
N THR A 199 10.30 -7.80 2.57
CA THR A 199 9.30 -8.23 3.56
C THR A 199 9.52 -9.70 3.94
N TYR A 200 9.76 -10.57 2.96
CA TYR A 200 10.05 -11.99 3.19
C TYR A 200 11.33 -12.18 4.02
N ASN A 201 12.41 -11.48 3.67
CA ASN A 201 13.68 -11.57 4.38
C ASN A 201 13.56 -11.12 5.85
N ILE A 202 12.82 -10.05 6.11
CA ILE A 202 12.55 -9.57 7.47
C ILE A 202 11.73 -10.59 8.26
N LYS A 203 10.69 -11.17 7.64
CA LYS A 203 9.90 -12.24 8.29
C LYS A 203 10.74 -13.45 8.62
N LYS A 204 11.62 -13.87 7.71
CA LYS A 204 12.56 -14.96 7.95
C LYS A 204 13.46 -14.66 9.15
N GLN A 205 14.03 -13.46 9.22
CA GLN A 205 14.83 -13.04 10.39
C GLN A 205 14.01 -13.06 11.69
N CYS A 206 12.74 -12.66 11.64
CA CYS A 206 11.85 -12.73 12.79
C CYS A 206 11.55 -14.19 13.21
N PHE A 207 11.37 -15.07 12.24
CA PHE A 207 11.16 -16.49 12.47
C PHE A 207 12.40 -17.16 13.08
N ASP A 208 13.58 -16.87 12.56
CA ASP A 208 14.86 -17.41 13.06
C ASP A 208 15.11 -17.03 14.54
N GLN A 209 14.50 -15.95 15.01
CA GLN A 209 14.63 -15.43 16.39
C GLN A 209 13.36 -15.59 17.22
N ILE A 210 12.37 -16.35 16.74
CA ILE A 210 11.03 -16.39 17.32
C ILE A 210 11.02 -16.76 18.80
N SER A 211 11.77 -17.81 19.18
CA SER A 211 11.84 -18.29 20.55
C SER A 211 12.34 -17.20 21.51
N SER A 212 13.34 -16.42 21.09
CA SER A 212 13.88 -15.31 21.88
C SER A 212 12.86 -14.19 22.07
N TYR A 213 12.12 -13.84 21.01
CA TYR A 213 11.05 -12.84 21.11
C TYR A 213 9.90 -13.32 22.00
N MET A 214 9.47 -14.58 21.86
CA MET A 214 8.40 -15.15 22.67
C MET A 214 8.76 -15.15 24.17
N ILE A 215 10.00 -15.56 24.52
CA ILE A 215 10.48 -15.53 25.91
C ILE A 215 10.52 -14.09 26.44
N ALA A 216 11.00 -13.13 25.63
CA ALA A 216 11.05 -11.74 26.03
C ALA A 216 9.66 -11.15 26.29
N ASP A 217 8.69 -11.42 25.42
CA ASP A 217 7.31 -10.95 25.56
C ASP A 217 6.64 -11.53 26.81
N ILE A 218 6.83 -12.83 27.07
CA ILE A 218 6.35 -13.49 28.30
C ILE A 218 6.94 -12.81 29.54
N ASN A 219 8.26 -12.59 29.56
CA ASN A 219 8.94 -11.93 30.68
C ASN A 219 8.46 -10.49 30.91
N ASP A 220 8.27 -9.72 29.84
CA ASP A 220 7.76 -8.35 29.91
C ASP A 220 6.32 -8.31 30.46
N MET A 221 5.47 -9.27 30.08
CA MET A 221 4.12 -9.40 30.64
C MET A 221 4.16 -9.71 32.14
N TYR A 222 4.94 -10.71 32.58
CA TYR A 222 5.07 -11.03 34.00
C TYR A 222 5.57 -9.84 34.84
N LYS A 223 6.51 -9.05 34.31
CA LYS A 223 6.98 -7.80 34.94
C LYS A 223 5.88 -6.75 35.02
N LYS A 224 5.14 -6.53 33.93
CA LYS A 224 4.07 -5.51 33.84
C LYS A 224 2.96 -5.78 34.86
N TYR A 225 2.61 -7.04 35.08
CA TYR A 225 1.54 -7.41 36.01
C TYR A 225 1.99 -7.51 37.48
N GLN A 226 3.24 -7.14 37.81
CA GLN A 226 3.82 -7.21 39.17
C GLN A 226 3.56 -8.55 39.87
N VAL A 227 3.52 -9.64 39.10
CA VAL A 227 3.18 -10.95 39.64
C VAL A 227 4.39 -11.47 40.39
N ASN A 228 4.30 -11.52 41.73
CA ASN A 228 5.10 -12.44 42.51
C ASN A 228 4.84 -13.83 41.94
N VAL A 229 5.89 -14.45 41.39
CA VAL A 229 5.91 -15.76 40.72
C VAL A 229 4.91 -16.73 41.37
N GLY A 230 3.71 -16.79 40.81
CA GLY A 230 2.58 -17.43 41.45
C GLY A 230 1.36 -17.39 40.55
N LEU A 231 1.25 -18.40 39.68
CA LEU A 231 0.05 -18.98 39.05
C LEU A 231 -1.25 -18.15 39.09
N ASN A 232 -1.24 -16.90 38.64
CA ASN A 232 -2.47 -16.16 38.43
C ASN A 232 -3.04 -16.57 37.06
N TYR A 233 -4.06 -17.44 37.09
CA TYR A 233 -4.76 -17.93 35.91
C TYR A 233 -5.15 -16.80 34.93
N GLN A 234 -5.56 -15.63 35.44
CA GLN A 234 -5.90 -14.48 34.59
C GLN A 234 -4.68 -13.91 33.85
N THR A 235 -3.52 -13.81 34.50
CA THR A 235 -2.28 -13.38 33.85
C THR A 235 -1.86 -14.35 32.75
N ASN A 236 -2.01 -15.65 32.99
CA ASN A 236 -1.72 -16.67 31.98
C ASN A 236 -2.67 -16.59 30.78
N GLN A 237 -3.97 -16.37 31.01
CA GLN A 237 -4.95 -16.18 29.93
C GLN A 237 -4.65 -14.92 29.09
N GLU A 238 -4.33 -13.81 29.75
CA GLU A 238 -4.01 -12.56 29.06
C GLU A 238 -2.70 -12.68 28.27
N ALA A 239 -1.69 -13.32 28.86
CA ALA A 239 -0.44 -13.62 28.18
C ALA A 239 -0.67 -14.52 26.96
N MET A 240 -1.48 -15.58 27.11
CA MET A 240 -1.80 -16.48 26.00
C MET A 240 -2.53 -15.75 24.87
N LYS A 241 -3.48 -14.88 25.18
CA LYS A 241 -4.19 -14.08 24.18
C LYS A 241 -3.27 -13.14 23.38
N VAL A 242 -2.35 -12.44 24.07
CA VAL A 242 -1.36 -11.57 23.39
C VAL A 242 -0.44 -12.41 22.49
N MET A 243 -0.01 -13.57 22.96
CA MET A 243 0.83 -14.48 22.19
C MET A 243 0.09 -15.05 20.98
N GLU A 244 -1.15 -15.49 21.15
CA GLU A 244 -2.01 -15.97 20.06
C GLU A 244 -2.24 -14.88 19.02
N GLU A 245 -2.45 -13.62 19.42
CA GLU A 245 -2.67 -12.53 18.47
C GLU A 245 -1.40 -12.16 17.69
N LYS A 246 -0.28 -11.96 18.40
CA LYS A 246 1.02 -11.56 17.81
C LYS A 246 1.64 -12.67 16.97
N TYR A 247 1.47 -13.92 17.39
CA TYR A 247 2.04 -15.11 16.77
C TYR A 247 1.01 -15.98 16.05
N LYS A 248 -0.20 -15.47 15.77
CA LYS A 248 -1.25 -16.19 15.01
C LYS A 248 -0.76 -16.82 13.71
N TRP A 249 0.26 -16.21 13.11
CA TRP A 249 0.88 -16.63 11.87
C TRP A 249 1.76 -17.90 12.01
N LEU A 250 2.18 -18.29 13.22
CA LEU A 250 2.88 -19.56 13.47
C LEU A 250 1.98 -20.77 13.21
N GLY A 251 0.69 -20.67 13.57
CA GLY A 251 -0.30 -21.71 13.30
C GLY A 251 -0.56 -21.96 11.81
N TRP A 252 -0.02 -21.11 10.93
CA TRP A 252 -0.09 -21.27 9.48
C TRP A 252 1.08 -22.04 8.88
N THR A 253 2.10 -22.38 9.69
CA THR A 253 3.29 -23.15 9.24
C THR A 253 3.19 -24.66 9.55
N THR A 254 2.14 -25.08 10.25
CA THR A 254 1.94 -26.46 10.74
C THR A 254 0.78 -27.21 10.05
N THR A 255 0.28 -26.69 8.92
CA THR A 255 -0.70 -27.35 8.03
C THR A 255 -0.22 -27.27 6.60
#